data_AF-A0A2M8ZBU9-F1
#
_entry.id   AF-A0A2M8ZBU9-F1
#
_cell.length_a   1.000
_cell.length_b   1.000
_cell.length_c   1.000
_cell.angle_alpha   90.00
_cell.angle_beta   90.00
_cell.angle_gamma   90.00
#
_symmetry.space_group_name_H-M   'P 1'
#
loop_
_entity.id
_entity.type
_entity.pdbx_description
1 polymer ?
#
loop_
_entity_poly.entity_id
_entity_poly.type
_entity_poly.pdbx_seq_one_letter_code
_entity_poly.pdbx_strand_id
1 'polypeptide(L)'
;MKDKKWITEWKEEIIAAVLLLGFAFFINRGIAIKGLYMDDLYLWSCYGEQSFREFVFPLGSTRFRFVYYLAAWLELMVFGNHIGWFVPFNILLNSCIAYTVYRFGKRLSGKRFIGFLCGILYLLSRMSYYQISQVYGLMESIALWAAIGIFYCLYRYLSDEEERRWLVPAATAMYFSVCFIHERYMVLLPLFYAAFLMKKERSLKPWLSITGAFLAVQAIRFLTIGSISPAGTGGTDVADTFHLSETIRYALSQVLYLFGINAGPDHLNGLSWGRSPYWVHVLVVFADFLLLIMIVIFLVTIIRERKQMKKRLPVICLFLLFIALCIGSSSVTIRVETRWIYVSMTAAWLFAAYMCGVVKRVRPLIYCGLFLLYGILMLPVESFYRGKYENLYYWSSQLRYNSLGEETFGKYKEEIFGKKIYIIGNSYEMSDFTARTFFKTFDKKRLAEGTEVTFIESIHDIGLVTPNMLILREDPAHNAFQDVTEFVRDLKFEPVYGCYEDGWLDESAKVRIMAGKEGKIGFKFYYPGVITGLEQITVTINGTEKQVIPITSNTVTAEIDTTAFQVTELTFESNFYYENASEQRGEKHLSVVASITAN
;
A
#
# COMPACT_ATOMS: atom_id res chain seq x y z
N MET A 1 -48.61 -8.91 -7.14
CA MET A 1 -48.11 -7.89 -8.10
C MET A 1 -46.96 -7.04 -7.52
N LYS A 2 -47.05 -6.57 -6.27
CA LYS A 2 -45.93 -5.90 -5.56
C LYS A 2 -44.64 -6.74 -5.55
N ASP A 3 -44.82 -8.04 -5.48
CA ASP A 3 -43.81 -9.11 -5.31
C ASP A 3 -42.93 -9.23 -6.55
N LYS A 4 -43.52 -9.28 -7.75
CA LYS A 4 -42.76 -9.20 -9.03
C LYS A 4 -41.94 -7.92 -9.10
N LYS A 5 -42.49 -6.77 -8.67
CA LYS A 5 -41.75 -5.49 -8.64
C LYS A 5 -40.60 -5.51 -7.63
N TRP A 6 -40.80 -6.08 -6.44
CA TRP A 6 -39.76 -6.23 -5.41
C TRP A 6 -38.63 -7.16 -5.87
N ILE A 7 -38.96 -8.30 -6.51
CA ILE A 7 -37.97 -9.21 -7.12
C ILE A 7 -37.16 -8.50 -8.20
N THR A 8 -37.82 -7.74 -9.09
CA THR A 8 -37.11 -6.96 -10.11
C THR A 8 -36.19 -5.92 -9.47
N GLU A 9 -36.68 -5.14 -8.51
CA GLU A 9 -35.87 -4.11 -7.84
C GLU A 9 -34.66 -4.72 -7.10
N TRP A 10 -34.78 -5.88 -6.46
CA TRP A 10 -33.63 -6.58 -5.87
C TRP A 10 -32.62 -7.05 -6.92
N LYS A 11 -33.08 -7.56 -8.07
CA LYS A 11 -32.18 -7.93 -9.19
C LYS A 11 -31.44 -6.71 -9.74
N GLU A 12 -32.10 -5.56 -9.90
CA GLU A 12 -31.46 -4.31 -10.34
C GLU A 12 -30.41 -3.78 -9.36
N GLU A 13 -30.57 -4.01 -8.05
CA GLU A 13 -29.57 -3.66 -7.03
C GLU A 13 -28.38 -4.62 -7.01
N ILE A 14 -28.62 -5.93 -7.10
CA ILE A 14 -27.55 -6.95 -7.14
C ILE A 14 -26.70 -6.78 -8.40
N ILE A 15 -27.31 -6.57 -9.56
CA ILE A 15 -26.58 -6.32 -10.82
C ILE A 15 -25.70 -5.06 -10.69
N ALA A 16 -26.22 -3.98 -10.10
CA ALA A 16 -25.43 -2.77 -9.86
C ALA A 16 -24.23 -3.03 -8.93
N ALA A 17 -24.42 -3.79 -7.85
CA ALA A 17 -23.33 -4.15 -6.93
C ALA A 17 -22.26 -5.04 -7.59
N VAL A 18 -22.65 -6.06 -8.33
CA VAL A 18 -21.73 -6.98 -9.03
C VAL A 18 -20.95 -6.26 -10.13
N LEU A 19 -21.58 -5.36 -10.89
CA LEU A 19 -20.89 -4.57 -11.91
C LEU A 19 -19.90 -3.56 -11.32
N LEU A 20 -20.24 -2.92 -10.18
CA LEU A 20 -19.30 -2.05 -9.46
C LEU A 20 -18.10 -2.85 -8.91
N LEU A 21 -18.35 -4.02 -8.31
CA LEU A 21 -17.30 -4.92 -7.81
C LEU A 21 -16.36 -5.39 -8.93
N GLY A 22 -16.91 -5.86 -10.05
CA GLY A 22 -16.13 -6.28 -11.22
C GLY A 22 -15.30 -5.14 -11.82
N PHE A 23 -15.87 -3.93 -11.89
CA PHE A 23 -15.14 -2.74 -12.33
C PHE A 23 -14.02 -2.36 -11.34
N ALA A 24 -14.27 -2.44 -10.03
CA ALA A 24 -13.29 -2.14 -8.99
C ALA A 24 -12.07 -3.08 -9.07
N PHE A 25 -12.26 -4.38 -9.27
CA PHE A 25 -11.15 -5.30 -9.50
C PHE A 25 -10.46 -5.04 -10.85
N PHE A 26 -11.22 -4.83 -11.94
CA PHE A 26 -10.65 -4.55 -13.26
C PHE A 26 -9.74 -3.32 -13.28
N ILE A 27 -10.13 -2.21 -12.64
CA ILE A 27 -9.41 -0.93 -12.66
C ILE A 27 -8.24 -0.86 -11.66
N ASN A 28 -8.12 -1.84 -10.76
CA ASN A 28 -7.04 -1.95 -9.77
C ASN A 28 -6.13 -3.19 -9.97
N ARG A 29 -6.34 -3.99 -11.02
CA ARG A 29 -5.66 -5.29 -11.26
C ARG A 29 -4.12 -5.30 -11.30
N GLY A 30 -3.49 -4.13 -11.41
CA GLY A 30 -2.02 -3.97 -11.38
C GLY A 30 -1.47 -3.52 -10.02
N ILE A 31 -2.31 -3.40 -8.99
CA ILE A 31 -1.91 -2.97 -7.64
C ILE A 31 -1.84 -4.21 -6.75
N ALA A 32 -0.70 -4.39 -6.07
CA ALA A 32 -0.49 -5.43 -5.06
C ALA A 32 0.46 -4.91 -3.99
N ILE A 33 0.30 -5.41 -2.77
CA ILE A 33 1.29 -5.31 -1.69
C ILE A 33 1.84 -6.72 -1.48
N LYS A 34 3.16 -6.88 -1.58
CA LYS A 34 3.87 -8.15 -1.39
C LYS A 34 4.89 -8.07 -0.24
N GLY A 35 5.25 -6.86 0.18
CA GLY A 35 5.95 -6.56 1.42
C GLY A 35 5.45 -5.25 2.02
N LEU A 36 5.42 -5.14 3.34
CA LEU A 36 4.97 -3.92 4.05
C LEU A 36 6.13 -2.92 4.19
N TYR A 37 5.81 -1.62 4.17
CA TYR A 37 6.81 -0.54 4.25
C TYR A 37 6.26 0.71 5.00
N MET A 38 7.16 1.51 5.59
CA MET A 38 6.87 2.71 6.40
C MET A 38 5.69 2.49 7.38
N ASP A 39 4.68 3.36 7.33
CA ASP A 39 3.50 3.36 8.19
C ASP A 39 2.81 1.98 8.23
N ASP A 40 2.68 1.30 7.07
CA ASP A 40 2.03 -0.02 7.00
C ASP A 40 2.84 -1.12 7.72
N LEU A 41 4.19 -1.06 7.66
CA LEU A 41 5.07 -1.97 8.40
C LEU A 41 5.06 -1.66 9.90
N TYR A 42 5.04 -0.38 10.28
CA TYR A 42 4.97 0.07 11.66
C TYR A 42 3.64 -0.28 12.34
N LEU A 43 2.52 -0.15 11.62
CA LEU A 43 1.21 -0.60 12.10
C LEU A 43 1.20 -2.11 12.33
N TRP A 44 1.79 -2.88 11.42
CA TRP A 44 1.92 -4.32 11.60
C TRP A 44 2.84 -4.69 12.78
N SER A 45 3.96 -3.97 12.99
CA SER A 45 4.87 -4.24 14.11
C SER A 45 4.22 -3.92 15.46
N CYS A 46 3.47 -2.80 15.56
CA CYS A 46 2.65 -2.51 16.73
C CYS A 46 1.64 -3.62 17.01
N TYR A 47 0.99 -4.19 15.98
CA TYR A 47 0.09 -5.34 16.14
C TYR A 47 0.84 -6.64 16.54
N GLY A 48 2.10 -6.77 16.12
CA GLY A 48 3.02 -7.84 16.52
C GLY A 48 3.39 -7.80 18.01
N GLU A 49 3.76 -6.61 18.49
CA GLU A 49 4.55 -6.43 19.73
C GLU A 49 3.76 -5.80 20.89
N GLN A 50 2.61 -5.14 20.63
CA GLN A 50 1.78 -4.49 21.66
C GLN A 50 0.54 -5.34 22.02
N SER A 51 -0.01 -5.14 23.23
CA SER A 51 -1.31 -5.71 23.56
C SER A 51 -2.45 -4.99 22.83
N PHE A 52 -3.61 -5.66 22.72
CA PHE A 52 -4.85 -5.07 22.19
C PHE A 52 -5.18 -3.69 22.80
N ARG A 53 -4.91 -3.50 24.10
CA ARG A 53 -5.22 -2.24 24.79
C ARG A 53 -4.31 -1.10 24.34
N GLU A 54 -3.01 -1.36 24.25
CA GLU A 54 -2.03 -0.36 23.80
C GLU A 54 -2.21 -0.01 22.33
N PHE A 55 -2.47 -1.02 21.48
CA PHE A 55 -2.71 -0.82 20.05
C PHE A 55 -3.98 -0.01 19.77
N VAL A 56 -5.11 -0.37 20.39
CA VAL A 56 -6.40 0.28 20.13
C VAL A 56 -6.53 1.61 20.88
N PHE A 57 -5.94 1.72 22.07
CA PHE A 57 -5.99 2.91 22.92
C PHE A 57 -4.57 3.40 23.27
N PRO A 58 -3.80 3.94 22.30
CA PRO A 58 -2.43 4.39 22.53
C PRO A 58 -2.41 5.70 23.33
N LEU A 59 -2.43 5.58 24.66
CA LEU A 59 -2.33 6.70 25.59
C LEU A 59 -0.94 7.35 25.50
N GLY A 60 -0.87 8.68 25.54
CA GLY A 60 0.37 9.44 25.40
C GLY A 60 0.94 9.50 23.97
N SER A 61 0.27 8.87 22.99
CA SER A 61 0.60 9.02 21.56
C SER A 61 0.15 10.38 21.02
N THR A 62 0.86 10.89 20.00
CA THR A 62 0.50 12.13 19.29
C THR A 62 -0.89 12.07 18.63
N ARG A 63 -1.45 10.87 18.40
CA ARG A 63 -2.72 10.65 17.73
C ARG A 63 -3.54 9.53 18.36
N PHE A 64 -4.65 9.88 19.00
CA PHE A 64 -5.62 8.93 19.53
C PHE A 64 -6.77 8.70 18.53
N ARG A 65 -6.67 7.63 17.73
CA ARG A 65 -7.64 7.25 16.68
C ARG A 65 -8.27 5.87 16.93
N PHE A 66 -8.80 5.64 18.13
CA PHE A 66 -9.19 4.30 18.58
C PHE A 66 -10.22 3.58 17.69
N VAL A 67 -11.08 4.30 16.96
CA VAL A 67 -12.05 3.69 16.04
C VAL A 67 -11.36 3.18 14.77
N TYR A 68 -10.34 3.90 14.28
CA TYR A 68 -9.46 3.37 13.23
C TYR A 68 -8.59 2.22 13.74
N TYR A 69 -7.93 2.37 14.90
CA TYR A 69 -7.06 1.32 15.43
C TYR A 69 -7.82 0.02 15.76
N LEU A 70 -9.08 0.09 16.22
CA LEU A 70 -9.92 -1.10 16.35
C LEU A 70 -10.21 -1.77 15.00
N ALA A 71 -10.47 -0.99 13.94
CA ALA A 71 -10.70 -1.52 12.61
C ALA A 71 -9.43 -2.16 12.01
N ALA A 72 -8.27 -1.50 12.16
CA ALA A 72 -6.97 -2.03 11.76
C ALA A 72 -6.58 -3.29 12.55
N TRP A 73 -6.87 -3.34 13.85
CA TRP A 73 -6.61 -4.53 14.66
C TRP A 73 -7.44 -5.72 14.18
N LEU A 74 -8.71 -5.51 13.83
CA LEU A 74 -9.58 -6.55 13.27
C LEU A 74 -9.14 -7.00 11.86
N GLU A 75 -8.68 -6.06 11.03
CA GLU A 75 -8.10 -6.37 9.71
C GLU A 75 -6.82 -7.22 9.85
N LEU A 76 -5.90 -6.82 10.72
CA LEU A 76 -4.66 -7.54 11.02
C LEU A 76 -4.90 -8.88 11.72
N MET A 77 -5.98 -9.02 12.49
CA MET A 77 -6.42 -10.31 13.05
C MET A 77 -6.94 -11.27 11.98
N VAL A 78 -7.59 -10.77 10.92
CA VAL A 78 -8.14 -11.61 9.84
C VAL A 78 -7.07 -11.97 8.80
N PHE A 79 -6.12 -11.08 8.49
CA PHE A 79 -5.09 -11.34 7.48
C PHE A 79 -3.74 -11.80 8.04
N GLY A 80 -3.33 -11.36 9.23
CA GLY A 80 -2.11 -11.82 9.91
C GLY A 80 -0.84 -11.61 9.07
N ASN A 81 -0.30 -12.71 8.54
CA ASN A 81 0.89 -12.74 7.66
C ASN A 81 0.54 -12.83 6.16
N HIS A 82 -0.74 -12.87 5.79
CA HIS A 82 -1.21 -12.95 4.39
C HIS A 82 -1.26 -11.57 3.72
N ILE A 83 -0.11 -10.89 3.64
CA ILE A 83 0.06 -9.49 3.15
C ILE A 83 -0.66 -9.22 1.81
N GLY A 84 -0.68 -10.18 0.89
CA GLY A 84 -1.35 -10.06 -0.41
C GLY A 84 -2.87 -9.80 -0.35
N TRP A 85 -3.52 -9.94 0.81
CA TRP A 85 -4.97 -9.78 0.96
C TRP A 85 -5.44 -8.34 1.26
N PHE A 86 -4.55 -7.45 1.73
CA PHE A 86 -4.92 -6.06 2.03
C PHE A 86 -5.49 -5.33 0.79
N VAL A 87 -4.87 -5.48 -0.39
CA VAL A 87 -5.35 -4.81 -1.62
C VAL A 87 -6.70 -5.37 -2.10
N PRO A 88 -6.91 -6.71 -2.24
CA PRO A 88 -8.24 -7.29 -2.49
C PRO A 88 -9.32 -6.83 -1.49
N PHE A 89 -9.00 -6.71 -0.20
CA PHE A 89 -9.93 -6.23 0.82
C PHE A 89 -10.24 -4.74 0.66
N ASN A 90 -9.23 -3.89 0.42
CA ASN A 90 -9.42 -2.48 0.12
C ASN A 90 -10.30 -2.26 -1.13
N ILE A 91 -10.16 -3.10 -2.16
CA ILE A 91 -11.01 -3.10 -3.37
C ILE A 91 -12.46 -3.50 -3.01
N LEU A 92 -12.66 -4.53 -2.18
CA LEU A 92 -13.97 -4.95 -1.69
C LEU A 92 -14.65 -3.83 -0.88
N LEU A 93 -13.92 -3.22 0.07
CA LEU A 93 -14.39 -2.09 0.89
C LEU A 93 -14.79 -0.91 0.00
N ASN A 94 -13.95 -0.53 -0.95
CA ASN A 94 -14.27 0.54 -1.90
C ASN A 94 -15.44 0.22 -2.83
N SER A 95 -15.68 -1.07 -3.15
CA SER A 95 -16.88 -1.49 -3.87
C SER A 95 -18.16 -1.30 -3.05
N CYS A 96 -18.12 -1.57 -1.74
CA CYS A 96 -19.22 -1.29 -0.80
C CYS A 96 -19.47 0.21 -0.63
N ILE A 97 -18.41 1.04 -0.64
CA ILE A 97 -18.54 2.50 -0.64
C ILE A 97 -19.12 3.00 -1.97
N ALA A 98 -18.64 2.50 -3.11
CA ALA A 98 -19.17 2.82 -4.43
C ALA A 98 -20.65 2.45 -4.57
N TYR A 99 -21.07 1.31 -4.00
CA TYR A 99 -22.48 0.93 -3.91
C TYR A 99 -23.28 1.90 -3.01
N THR A 100 -22.71 2.39 -1.90
CA THR A 100 -23.31 3.43 -1.06
C THR A 100 -23.49 4.75 -1.85
N VAL A 101 -22.47 5.17 -2.60
CA VAL A 101 -22.51 6.33 -3.51
C VAL A 101 -23.55 6.13 -4.60
N TYR A 102 -23.65 4.94 -5.20
CA TYR A 102 -24.70 4.56 -6.15
C TYR A 102 -26.11 4.74 -5.57
N ARG A 103 -26.37 4.19 -4.37
CA ARG A 103 -27.66 4.30 -3.68
C ARG A 103 -28.04 5.76 -3.41
N PHE A 104 -27.07 6.59 -3.02
CA PHE A 104 -27.29 8.01 -2.75
C PHE A 104 -27.51 8.81 -4.04
N GLY A 105 -26.64 8.67 -5.05
CA GLY A 105 -26.80 9.29 -6.38
C GLY A 105 -28.11 8.88 -7.07
N LYS A 106 -28.55 7.62 -6.89
CA LYS A 106 -29.87 7.13 -7.32
C LYS A 106 -31.01 7.82 -6.58
N ARG A 107 -30.91 8.08 -5.27
CA ARG A 107 -31.93 8.83 -4.50
C ARG A 107 -32.01 10.29 -4.97
N LEU A 108 -30.87 10.96 -5.09
CA LEU A 108 -30.76 12.37 -5.48
C LEU A 108 -31.27 12.60 -6.91
N SER A 109 -30.78 11.84 -7.87
CA SER A 109 -31.19 11.93 -9.28
C SER A 109 -32.56 11.31 -9.55
N GLY A 110 -33.03 10.39 -8.72
CA GLY A 110 -34.18 9.52 -9.00
C GLY A 110 -34.01 8.63 -10.24
N LYS A 111 -32.77 8.38 -10.71
CA LYS A 111 -32.46 7.50 -11.85
C LYS A 111 -31.37 6.50 -11.46
N ARG A 112 -31.59 5.19 -11.71
CA ARG A 112 -30.61 4.13 -11.44
C ARG A 112 -29.26 4.42 -12.11
N PHE A 113 -29.30 4.72 -13.42
CA PHE A 113 -28.12 4.97 -14.24
C PHE A 113 -27.24 6.14 -13.76
N ILE A 114 -27.84 7.24 -13.28
CA ILE A 114 -27.07 8.40 -12.78
C ILE A 114 -26.41 8.08 -11.43
N GLY A 115 -27.08 7.30 -10.57
CA GLY A 115 -26.43 6.71 -9.40
C GLY A 115 -25.26 5.81 -9.80
N PHE A 116 -25.45 4.95 -10.81
CA PHE A 116 -24.43 3.98 -11.21
C PHE A 116 -23.19 4.69 -11.75
N LEU A 117 -23.38 5.74 -12.55
CA LEU A 117 -22.30 6.62 -13.00
C LEU A 117 -21.55 7.29 -11.84
N CYS A 118 -22.22 7.68 -10.75
CA CYS A 118 -21.52 8.19 -9.55
C CYS A 118 -20.65 7.12 -8.87
N GLY A 119 -21.12 5.86 -8.83
CA GLY A 119 -20.34 4.73 -8.30
C GLY A 119 -19.14 4.37 -9.19
N ILE A 120 -19.29 4.45 -10.51
CA ILE A 120 -18.20 4.28 -11.47
C ILE A 120 -17.18 5.42 -11.35
N LEU A 121 -17.62 6.69 -11.33
CA LEU A 121 -16.75 7.85 -11.18
C LEU A 121 -15.94 7.83 -9.87
N TYR A 122 -16.55 7.34 -8.79
CA TYR A 122 -15.84 7.03 -7.54
C TYR A 122 -14.69 6.04 -7.80
N LEU A 123 -14.99 4.80 -8.19
CA LEU A 123 -13.99 3.73 -8.39
C LEU A 123 -12.92 4.06 -9.44
N LEU A 124 -13.28 4.86 -10.45
CA LEU A 124 -12.42 5.33 -11.53
C LEU A 124 -11.47 6.46 -11.08
N SER A 125 -11.71 7.12 -9.95
CA SER A 125 -10.94 8.30 -9.55
C SER A 125 -9.45 8.01 -9.39
N ARG A 126 -8.58 8.90 -9.88
CA ARG A 126 -7.15 8.89 -9.52
C ARG A 126 -6.91 9.10 -8.03
N MET A 127 -7.86 9.70 -7.31
CA MET A 127 -7.78 9.93 -5.85
C MET A 127 -7.91 8.64 -5.01
N SER A 128 -8.29 7.50 -5.61
CA SER A 128 -8.44 6.23 -4.89
C SER A 128 -7.12 5.54 -4.54
N TYR A 129 -5.97 6.00 -5.07
CA TYR A 129 -4.66 5.33 -4.95
C TYR A 129 -4.35 4.84 -3.52
N TYR A 130 -4.36 5.78 -2.56
CA TYR A 130 -4.04 5.53 -1.16
C TYR A 130 -5.04 4.57 -0.49
N GLN A 131 -6.33 4.68 -0.85
CA GLN A 131 -7.39 3.81 -0.34
C GLN A 131 -7.31 2.37 -0.86
N ILE A 132 -6.47 2.09 -1.86
CA ILE A 132 -6.30 0.77 -2.46
C ILE A 132 -4.91 0.19 -2.17
N SER A 133 -3.84 0.99 -2.34
CA SER A 133 -2.46 0.51 -2.40
C SER A 133 -1.71 0.49 -1.06
N GLN A 134 -2.37 0.75 0.07
CA GLN A 134 -1.76 0.77 1.41
C GLN A 134 -2.73 0.23 2.46
N VAL A 135 -2.21 -0.33 3.54
CA VAL A 135 -2.99 -0.82 4.71
C VAL A 135 -3.65 0.36 5.43
N TYR A 136 -2.94 1.47 5.61
CA TYR A 136 -3.52 2.75 6.06
C TYR A 136 -4.63 3.29 5.12
N GLY A 137 -4.79 2.74 3.91
CA GLY A 137 -5.92 2.99 3.01
C GLY A 137 -7.29 2.67 3.63
N LEU A 138 -7.34 1.75 4.61
CA LEU A 138 -8.51 1.47 5.42
C LEU A 138 -9.04 2.75 6.09
N MET A 139 -8.16 3.55 6.71
CA MET A 139 -8.51 4.77 7.45
C MET A 139 -9.26 5.77 6.57
N GLU A 140 -8.69 6.08 5.40
CA GLU A 140 -9.28 7.02 4.46
C GLU A 140 -10.61 6.51 3.90
N SER A 141 -10.71 5.20 3.65
CA SER A 141 -11.93 4.55 3.13
C SER A 141 -13.09 4.64 4.13
N ILE A 142 -12.88 4.23 5.39
CA ILE A 142 -13.93 4.28 6.42
C ILE A 142 -14.26 5.72 6.85
N ALA A 143 -13.29 6.64 6.79
CA ALA A 143 -13.52 8.06 7.04
C ALA A 143 -14.38 8.72 5.95
N LEU A 144 -14.10 8.45 4.67
CA LEU A 144 -14.91 8.92 3.54
C LEU A 144 -16.34 8.39 3.67
N TRP A 145 -16.50 7.08 3.95
CA TRP A 145 -17.82 6.48 4.13
C TRP A 145 -18.61 7.12 5.27
N ALA A 146 -17.98 7.36 6.43
CA ALA A 146 -18.61 8.02 7.57
C ALA A 146 -18.99 9.49 7.24
N ALA A 147 -18.12 10.25 6.56
CA ALA A 147 -18.40 11.63 6.15
C ALA A 147 -19.58 11.71 5.16
N ILE A 148 -19.63 10.83 4.16
CA ILE A 148 -20.77 10.73 3.23
C ILE A 148 -22.04 10.21 3.95
N GLY A 149 -21.90 9.37 4.98
CA GLY A 149 -22.99 8.92 5.85
C GLY A 149 -23.62 10.06 6.67
N ILE A 150 -22.80 10.89 7.31
CA ILE A 150 -23.23 12.13 7.99
C ILE A 150 -24.00 13.01 7.01
N PHE A 151 -23.39 13.27 5.84
CA PHE A 151 -23.98 14.12 4.81
C PHE A 151 -25.32 13.56 4.29
N TYR A 152 -25.43 12.25 4.07
CA TYR A 152 -26.68 11.57 3.71
C TYR A 152 -27.77 11.73 4.79
N CYS A 153 -27.42 11.53 6.06
CA CYS A 153 -28.36 11.66 7.16
C CYS A 153 -28.87 13.10 7.33
N LEU A 154 -27.99 14.11 7.24
CA LEU A 154 -28.37 15.52 7.27
C LEU A 154 -29.17 15.93 6.03
N TYR A 155 -28.78 15.47 4.83
CA TYR A 155 -29.56 15.67 3.60
C TYR A 155 -30.99 15.14 3.74
N ARG A 156 -31.17 13.93 4.29
CA ARG A 156 -32.49 13.35 4.52
C ARG A 156 -33.27 14.07 5.61
N TYR A 157 -32.61 14.50 6.68
CA TYR A 157 -33.25 15.31 7.73
C TYR A 157 -33.79 16.64 7.18
N LEU A 158 -33.10 17.27 6.22
CA LEU A 158 -33.60 18.45 5.50
C LEU A 158 -34.70 18.15 4.46
N SER A 159 -34.65 16.99 3.80
CA SER A 159 -35.42 16.72 2.57
C SER A 159 -36.67 15.86 2.74
N ASP A 160 -36.71 14.99 3.76
CA ASP A 160 -37.84 14.10 4.01
C ASP A 160 -38.89 14.83 4.87
N GLU A 161 -40.16 14.78 4.46
CA GLU A 161 -41.28 15.40 5.20
C GLU A 161 -41.74 14.55 6.40
N GLU A 162 -41.42 13.24 6.40
CA GLU A 162 -41.54 12.37 7.57
C GLU A 162 -40.35 12.59 8.52
N GLU A 163 -40.62 12.94 9.79
CA GLU A 163 -39.57 13.10 10.80
C GLU A 163 -39.00 11.75 11.25
N ARG A 164 -38.01 11.25 10.51
CA ARG A 164 -37.24 10.05 10.87
C ARG A 164 -36.28 10.37 12.01
N ARG A 165 -36.80 10.31 13.25
CA ARG A 165 -36.12 10.63 14.52
C ARG A 165 -34.72 10.03 14.71
N TRP A 166 -34.39 8.92 14.03
CA TRP A 166 -33.08 8.27 14.10
C TRP A 166 -31.97 8.96 13.27
N LEU A 167 -32.32 9.78 12.27
CA LEU A 167 -31.33 10.36 11.33
C LEU A 167 -30.32 11.27 12.03
N VAL A 168 -30.76 12.11 12.98
CA VAL A 168 -29.86 13.00 13.73
C VAL A 168 -28.98 12.22 14.70
N PRO A 169 -29.49 11.32 15.58
CA PRO A 169 -28.65 10.44 16.39
C PRO A 169 -27.63 9.63 15.58
N ALA A 170 -28.00 9.09 14.41
CA ALA A 170 -27.07 8.37 13.55
C ALA A 170 -25.99 9.28 12.95
N ALA A 171 -26.35 10.51 12.53
CA ALA A 171 -25.36 11.50 12.09
C ALA A 171 -24.42 11.91 13.24
N THR A 172 -24.93 12.14 14.45
CA THR A 172 -24.10 12.45 15.64
C THR A 172 -23.16 11.29 16.00
N ALA A 173 -23.65 10.05 15.95
CA ALA A 173 -22.82 8.87 16.19
C ALA A 173 -21.73 8.71 15.12
N MET A 174 -22.06 8.90 13.83
CA MET A 174 -21.06 8.91 12.76
C MET A 174 -20.08 10.07 12.89
N TYR A 175 -20.50 11.24 13.40
CA TYR A 175 -19.60 12.37 13.68
C TYR A 175 -18.61 12.03 14.80
N PHE A 176 -19.09 11.48 15.92
CA PHE A 176 -18.22 11.01 17.01
C PHE A 176 -17.21 9.97 16.49
N SER A 177 -17.68 8.95 15.77
CA SER A 177 -16.82 7.91 15.19
C SER A 177 -15.81 8.46 14.20
N VAL A 178 -16.19 9.35 13.27
CA VAL A 178 -15.25 9.86 12.26
C VAL A 178 -14.16 10.72 12.88
N CYS A 179 -14.43 11.44 13.97
CA CYS A 179 -13.40 12.19 14.69
C CYS A 179 -12.31 11.29 15.32
N PHE A 180 -12.64 10.04 15.63
CA PHE A 180 -11.71 9.00 16.12
C PHE A 180 -11.28 7.98 15.06
N ILE A 181 -11.72 8.14 13.82
CA ILE A 181 -11.10 7.52 12.63
C ILE A 181 -10.03 8.48 12.10
N HIS A 182 -10.42 9.73 11.83
CA HIS A 182 -9.52 10.78 11.39
C HIS A 182 -10.04 12.17 11.81
N GLU A 183 -9.25 12.83 12.63
CA GLU A 183 -9.46 14.13 13.26
C GLU A 183 -9.82 15.28 12.30
N ARG A 184 -9.43 15.21 11.01
CA ARG A 184 -9.75 16.27 10.03
C ARG A 184 -11.25 16.50 9.82
N TYR A 185 -12.09 15.53 10.18
CA TYR A 185 -13.55 15.62 10.06
C TYR A 185 -14.25 16.28 11.26
N MET A 186 -13.51 16.70 12.30
CA MET A 186 -14.05 17.59 13.34
C MET A 186 -14.63 18.88 12.73
N VAL A 187 -14.08 19.31 11.57
CA VAL A 187 -14.57 20.41 10.73
C VAL A 187 -16.04 20.29 10.30
N LEU A 188 -16.65 19.11 10.37
CA LEU A 188 -18.06 18.91 9.98
C LEU A 188 -19.07 19.45 11.02
N LEU A 189 -18.64 19.86 12.22
CA LEU A 189 -19.53 20.40 13.26
C LEU A 189 -20.46 21.54 12.77
N PRO A 190 -19.99 22.58 12.04
CA PRO A 190 -20.85 23.67 11.58
C PRO A 190 -21.94 23.23 10.60
N LEU A 191 -21.74 22.10 9.91
CA LEU A 191 -22.73 21.53 8.98
C LEU A 191 -24.01 21.09 9.71
N PHE A 192 -23.89 20.56 10.93
CA PHE A 192 -25.03 20.18 11.76
C PHE A 192 -25.83 21.41 12.18
N TYR A 193 -25.16 22.42 12.73
CA TYR A 193 -25.81 23.68 13.11
C TYR A 193 -26.44 24.38 11.90
N ALA A 194 -25.77 24.38 10.74
CA ALA A 194 -26.35 24.90 9.50
C ALA A 194 -27.61 24.11 9.08
N ALA A 195 -27.60 22.78 9.16
CA ALA A 195 -28.79 21.96 8.87
C ALA A 195 -29.95 22.26 9.84
N PHE A 196 -29.67 22.40 11.14
CA PHE A 196 -30.67 22.75 12.15
C PHE A 196 -31.25 24.16 11.93
N LEU A 197 -30.41 25.16 11.62
CA LEU A 197 -30.84 26.51 11.24
C LEU A 197 -31.72 26.50 9.98
N MET A 198 -31.30 25.77 8.94
CA MET A 198 -32.01 25.73 7.66
C MET A 198 -33.36 25.02 7.75
N LYS A 199 -33.50 24.01 8.63
CA LYS A 199 -34.80 23.39 8.96
C LYS A 199 -35.61 24.18 10.00
N LYS A 200 -35.00 25.15 10.68
CA LYS A 200 -35.56 25.92 11.81
C LYS A 200 -35.94 25.02 12.99
N GLU A 201 -35.03 24.11 13.34
CA GLU A 201 -35.17 23.19 14.47
C GLU A 201 -35.42 23.95 15.78
N ARG A 202 -36.51 23.60 16.47
CA ARG A 202 -36.91 24.21 17.75
C ARG A 202 -36.60 23.33 18.96
N SER A 203 -36.41 22.03 18.76
CA SER A 203 -35.98 21.12 19.82
C SER A 203 -34.53 21.41 20.17
N LEU A 204 -34.21 21.58 21.45
CA LEU A 204 -32.81 21.70 21.90
C LEU A 204 -32.04 20.36 21.80
N LYS A 205 -32.74 19.23 21.63
CA LYS A 205 -32.11 17.90 21.68
C LYS A 205 -31.10 17.65 20.54
N PRO A 206 -31.38 17.94 19.26
CA PRO A 206 -30.38 17.88 18.18
C PRO A 206 -29.12 18.72 18.44
N TRP A 207 -29.30 19.96 18.92
CA TRP A 207 -28.21 20.88 19.22
C TRP A 207 -27.33 20.35 20.35
N LEU A 208 -27.92 20.07 21.52
CA LEU A 208 -27.20 19.52 22.68
C LEU A 208 -26.56 18.16 22.37
N SER A 209 -27.18 17.35 21.50
CA SER A 209 -26.62 16.06 21.06
C SER A 209 -25.31 16.22 20.30
N ILE A 210 -25.24 17.11 19.29
CA ILE A 210 -23.99 17.31 18.53
C ILE A 210 -22.94 18.09 19.32
N THR A 211 -23.35 19.10 20.10
CA THR A 211 -22.43 19.85 20.98
C THR A 211 -21.83 18.93 22.05
N GLY A 212 -22.64 18.07 22.67
CA GLY A 212 -22.17 17.07 23.64
C GLY A 212 -21.23 16.04 23.02
N ALA A 213 -21.50 15.56 21.79
CA ALA A 213 -20.59 14.68 21.08
C ALA A 213 -19.23 15.34 20.78
N PHE A 214 -19.23 16.61 20.34
CA PHE A 214 -17.98 17.36 20.14
C PHE A 214 -17.22 17.57 21.45
N LEU A 215 -17.90 17.99 22.53
CA LEU A 215 -17.26 18.15 23.84
C LEU A 215 -16.70 16.83 24.38
N ALA A 216 -17.38 15.70 24.15
CA ALA A 216 -16.85 14.38 24.48
C ALA A 216 -15.61 14.01 23.64
N VAL A 217 -15.58 14.33 22.34
CA VAL A 217 -14.37 14.17 21.50
C VAL A 217 -13.21 14.97 22.09
N GLN A 218 -13.41 16.26 22.38
CA GLN A 218 -12.35 17.13 22.91
C GLN A 218 -11.88 16.69 24.31
N ALA A 219 -12.79 16.29 25.19
CA ALA A 219 -12.46 15.79 26.53
C ALA A 219 -11.64 14.48 26.48
N ILE A 220 -12.06 13.51 25.65
CA ILE A 220 -11.30 12.27 25.46
C ILE A 220 -9.90 12.57 24.90
N ARG A 221 -9.78 13.39 23.84
CA ARG A 221 -8.48 13.79 23.27
C ARG A 221 -7.56 14.43 24.30
N PHE A 222 -8.08 15.36 25.10
CA PHE A 222 -7.32 16.01 26.15
C PHE A 222 -6.83 15.02 27.22
N LEU A 223 -7.68 14.08 27.63
CA LEU A 223 -7.33 13.05 28.62
C LEU A 223 -6.38 11.96 28.09
N THR A 224 -6.25 11.78 26.77
CA THR A 224 -5.42 10.69 26.18
C THR A 224 -4.16 11.16 25.47
N ILE A 225 -4.13 12.40 24.94
CA ILE A 225 -2.99 13.02 24.24
C ILE A 225 -2.40 14.19 25.06
N GLY A 226 -3.19 14.82 25.93
CA GLY A 226 -2.85 16.10 26.56
C GLY A 226 -3.15 17.34 25.71
N SER A 227 -3.47 17.17 24.41
CA SER A 227 -3.76 18.28 23.49
C SER A 227 -5.21 18.31 22.99
N ILE A 228 -5.70 19.53 22.75
CA ILE A 228 -7.05 19.81 22.21
C ILE A 228 -6.99 20.03 20.69
N SER A 229 -5.84 20.46 20.18
CA SER A 229 -5.54 20.65 18.75
C SER A 229 -5.56 19.31 17.99
N PRO A 230 -5.99 19.27 16.71
CA PRO A 230 -5.61 18.20 15.80
C PRO A 230 -4.11 18.25 15.48
N ALA A 231 -3.45 17.08 15.50
CA ALA A 231 -2.09 16.96 15.01
C ALA A 231 -2.02 17.27 13.51
N GLY A 232 -0.97 17.97 13.09
CA GLY A 232 -0.68 18.36 11.73
C GLY A 232 -0.16 17.20 10.86
N THR A 233 0.41 17.58 9.73
CA THR A 233 0.95 16.66 8.71
C THR A 233 2.47 16.63 8.83
N GLY A 234 3.06 15.44 9.00
CA GLY A 234 4.51 15.29 9.24
C GLY A 234 4.95 15.29 10.71
N GLY A 235 4.02 15.23 11.68
CA GLY A 235 4.33 15.12 13.11
C GLY A 235 4.31 16.44 13.90
N THR A 236 4.13 17.58 13.22
CA THR A 236 3.83 18.89 13.81
C THR A 236 2.41 18.98 14.36
N ASP A 237 2.08 20.04 15.10
CA ASP A 237 0.70 20.39 15.44
C ASP A 237 0.06 21.29 14.36
N VAL A 238 -1.28 21.29 14.21
CA VAL A 238 -1.93 22.11 13.16
C VAL A 238 -1.67 23.60 13.35
N ALA A 239 -1.55 24.07 14.60
CA ALA A 239 -1.27 25.47 14.92
C ALA A 239 0.06 25.97 14.32
N ASP A 240 1.12 25.17 14.39
CA ASP A 240 2.46 25.54 13.92
C ASP A 240 2.54 25.57 12.39
N THR A 241 1.66 24.82 11.71
CA THR A 241 1.58 24.75 10.24
C THR A 241 0.62 25.77 9.62
N PHE A 242 0.00 26.66 10.41
CA PHE A 242 -1.00 27.59 9.88
C PHE A 242 -0.36 28.81 9.19
N HIS A 243 -0.32 28.81 7.86
CA HIS A 243 0.03 29.98 7.05
C HIS A 243 -1.13 30.36 6.12
N LEU A 244 -1.78 31.51 6.40
CA LEU A 244 -3.03 31.90 5.74
C LEU A 244 -2.93 31.97 4.20
N SER A 245 -1.81 32.47 3.68
CA SER A 245 -1.52 32.53 2.23
C SER A 245 -1.40 31.14 1.61
N GLU A 246 -0.75 30.21 2.30
CA GLU A 246 -0.60 28.82 1.85
C GLU A 246 -1.91 28.05 1.95
N THR A 247 -2.67 28.21 3.03
CA THR A 247 -4.02 27.63 3.18
C THR A 247 -4.95 28.07 2.03
N ILE A 248 -4.89 29.34 1.61
CA ILE A 248 -5.65 29.84 0.45
C ILE A 248 -5.13 29.22 -0.86
N ARG A 249 -3.80 29.14 -1.07
CA ARG A 249 -3.19 28.46 -2.23
C ARG A 249 -3.64 27.00 -2.32
N TYR A 250 -3.64 26.29 -1.20
CA TYR A 250 -4.03 24.89 -1.09
C TYR A 250 -5.53 24.66 -1.30
N ALA A 251 -6.39 25.56 -0.80
CA ALA A 251 -7.82 25.53 -1.10
C ALA A 251 -8.09 25.75 -2.60
N LEU A 252 -7.38 26.68 -3.26
CA LEU A 252 -7.46 26.89 -4.70
C LEU A 252 -6.98 25.67 -5.49
N SER A 253 -5.84 25.07 -5.13
CA SER A 253 -5.36 23.82 -5.73
C SER A 253 -6.40 22.70 -5.62
N GLN A 254 -7.08 22.57 -4.47
CA GLN A 254 -8.14 21.56 -4.30
C GLN A 254 -9.37 21.83 -5.18
N VAL A 255 -9.78 23.09 -5.34
CA VAL A 255 -10.85 23.44 -6.29
C VAL A 255 -10.45 23.06 -7.72
N LEU A 256 -9.19 23.29 -8.12
CA LEU A 256 -8.67 22.86 -9.43
C LEU A 256 -8.70 21.33 -9.60
N TYR A 257 -8.31 20.56 -8.57
CA TYR A 257 -8.41 19.10 -8.61
C TYR A 257 -9.85 18.58 -8.80
N LEU A 258 -10.86 19.29 -8.27
CA LEU A 258 -12.30 19.00 -8.49
C LEU A 258 -12.73 19.20 -9.96
N PHE A 259 -12.03 20.09 -10.69
CA PHE A 259 -12.17 20.28 -12.14
C PHE A 259 -11.14 19.47 -12.94
N GLY A 260 -10.62 18.35 -12.39
CA GLY A 260 -9.70 17.46 -13.11
C GLY A 260 -8.26 18.01 -13.30
N ILE A 261 -7.99 19.25 -12.92
CA ILE A 261 -6.68 19.92 -13.10
C ILE A 261 -5.74 19.49 -11.97
N ASN A 262 -4.64 18.80 -12.32
CA ASN A 262 -3.61 18.39 -11.36
C ASN A 262 -2.70 19.55 -10.95
N ALA A 263 -3.17 20.36 -9.99
CA ALA A 263 -2.55 21.63 -9.59
C ALA A 263 -1.37 21.51 -8.59
N GLY A 264 -0.99 20.30 -8.17
CA GLY A 264 0.16 20.05 -7.29
C GLY A 264 1.37 19.44 -8.00
N PRO A 265 2.48 19.20 -7.30
CA PRO A 265 3.68 18.58 -7.86
C PRO A 265 3.48 17.07 -8.11
N ASP A 266 4.23 16.54 -9.09
CA ASP A 266 4.13 15.15 -9.58
C ASP A 266 4.12 14.11 -8.44
N HIS A 267 4.99 14.28 -7.43
CA HIS A 267 5.14 13.33 -6.32
C HIS A 267 3.91 13.21 -5.38
N LEU A 268 2.92 14.11 -5.49
CA LEU A 268 1.66 14.08 -4.70
C LEU A 268 0.41 13.74 -5.53
N ASN A 269 0.51 13.68 -6.86
CA ASN A 269 -0.63 13.48 -7.76
C ASN A 269 -0.35 12.64 -9.03
N GLY A 270 0.84 12.06 -9.14
CA GLY A 270 1.31 11.22 -10.24
C GLY A 270 1.82 12.01 -11.45
N LEU A 271 1.17 13.11 -11.82
CA LEU A 271 1.65 14.01 -12.86
C LEU A 271 0.96 15.38 -12.74
N SER A 272 1.75 16.45 -12.65
CA SER A 272 1.25 17.82 -12.68
C SER A 272 0.62 18.18 -14.03
N TRP A 273 -0.36 19.07 -13.99
CA TRP A 273 -1.10 19.56 -15.16
C TRP A 273 -0.17 20.04 -16.29
N GLY A 274 0.85 20.84 -15.96
CA GLY A 274 1.80 21.39 -16.95
C GLY A 274 2.69 20.35 -17.65
N ARG A 275 2.73 19.10 -17.18
CA ARG A 275 3.43 17.98 -17.83
C ARG A 275 2.48 17.00 -18.51
N SER A 276 1.16 17.23 -18.47
CA SER A 276 0.17 16.31 -19.04
C SER A 276 0.07 16.47 -20.58
N PRO A 277 -0.23 15.40 -21.34
CA PRO A 277 -0.40 15.50 -22.79
C PRO A 277 -1.54 16.43 -23.19
N TYR A 278 -1.41 17.16 -24.31
CA TYR A 278 -2.41 18.13 -24.78
C TYR A 278 -3.84 17.57 -24.89
N TRP A 279 -4.00 16.29 -25.23
CA TRP A 279 -5.32 15.65 -25.28
C TRP A 279 -6.01 15.59 -23.89
N VAL A 280 -5.26 15.45 -22.80
CA VAL A 280 -5.79 15.49 -21.42
C VAL A 280 -6.36 16.87 -21.13
N HIS A 281 -5.62 17.93 -21.48
CA HIS A 281 -6.08 19.31 -21.34
C HIS A 281 -7.38 19.56 -22.13
N VAL A 282 -7.45 19.11 -23.39
CA VAL A 282 -8.65 19.26 -24.23
C VAL A 282 -9.86 18.55 -23.63
N LEU A 283 -9.72 17.30 -23.16
CA LEU A 283 -10.82 16.55 -22.57
C LEU A 283 -11.30 17.15 -21.25
N VAL A 284 -10.39 17.62 -20.40
CA VAL A 284 -10.74 18.30 -19.13
C VAL A 284 -11.45 19.63 -19.40
N VAL A 285 -10.91 20.49 -20.26
CA VAL A 285 -11.54 21.79 -20.62
C VAL A 285 -12.92 21.58 -21.25
N PHE A 286 -13.10 20.54 -22.06
CA PHE A 286 -14.43 20.22 -22.62
C PHE A 286 -15.38 19.63 -21.57
N ALA A 287 -14.89 18.79 -20.65
CA ALA A 287 -15.68 18.28 -19.53
C ALA A 287 -16.14 19.42 -18.59
N ASP A 288 -15.28 20.38 -18.28
CA ASP A 288 -15.59 21.58 -17.50
C ASP A 288 -16.59 22.50 -18.22
N PHE A 289 -16.50 22.61 -19.55
CA PHE A 289 -17.51 23.33 -20.35
C PHE A 289 -18.89 22.67 -20.25
N LEU A 290 -18.97 21.33 -20.22
CA LEU A 290 -20.23 20.62 -19.96
C LEU A 290 -20.72 20.85 -18.51
N LEU A 291 -19.83 20.87 -17.52
CA LEU A 291 -20.18 21.23 -16.14
C LEU A 291 -20.72 22.67 -16.05
N LEU A 292 -20.12 23.63 -16.76
CA LEU A 292 -20.60 25.01 -16.83
C LEU A 292 -22.01 25.09 -17.45
N ILE A 293 -22.25 24.40 -18.57
CA ILE A 293 -23.59 24.28 -19.18
C ILE A 293 -24.59 23.65 -18.18
N MET A 294 -24.18 22.60 -17.47
CA MET A 294 -25.00 21.96 -16.43
C MET A 294 -25.31 22.92 -15.27
N ILE A 295 -24.37 23.74 -14.82
CA ILE A 295 -24.58 24.74 -13.77
C ILE A 295 -25.54 25.83 -14.27
N VAL A 296 -25.35 26.36 -15.48
CA VAL A 296 -26.24 27.38 -16.07
C VAL A 296 -27.68 26.86 -16.22
N ILE A 297 -27.89 25.65 -16.77
CA ILE A 297 -29.24 25.07 -16.90
C ILE A 297 -29.87 24.82 -15.52
N PHE A 298 -29.08 24.41 -14.52
CA PHE A 298 -29.56 24.25 -13.14
C PHE A 298 -29.99 25.60 -12.55
N LEU A 299 -29.16 26.65 -12.63
CA LEU A 299 -29.47 28.00 -12.16
C LEU A 299 -30.70 28.58 -12.85
N VAL A 300 -30.85 28.43 -14.17
CA VAL A 300 -32.07 28.85 -14.90
C VAL A 300 -33.31 28.09 -14.43
N THR A 301 -33.20 26.78 -14.16
CA THR A 301 -34.31 25.97 -13.61
C THR A 301 -34.70 26.44 -12.20
N ILE A 302 -33.71 26.72 -11.38
CA ILE A 302 -33.79 27.26 -10.01
C ILE A 302 -34.49 28.64 -10.00
N ILE A 303 -34.10 29.55 -10.91
CA ILE A 303 -34.69 30.90 -11.05
C ILE A 303 -36.12 30.85 -11.61
N ARG A 304 -36.44 29.89 -12.49
CA ARG A 304 -37.80 29.69 -13.03
C ARG A 304 -38.75 29.08 -12.00
N GLU A 305 -38.35 28.02 -11.31
CA GLU A 305 -39.20 27.34 -10.32
C GLU A 305 -39.15 28.00 -8.92
N ARG A 306 -39.30 29.33 -8.83
CA ARG A 306 -39.20 30.10 -7.57
C ARG A 306 -40.03 29.52 -6.41
N LYS A 307 -41.20 28.95 -6.70
CA LYS A 307 -42.07 28.29 -5.69
C LYS A 307 -41.39 27.09 -4.99
N GLN A 308 -40.43 26.42 -5.62
CA GLN A 308 -39.68 25.29 -5.06
C GLN A 308 -38.38 25.72 -4.34
N MET A 309 -37.96 26.99 -4.45
CA MET A 309 -36.70 27.47 -3.88
C MET A 309 -36.58 27.26 -2.38
N LYS A 310 -37.69 27.45 -1.64
CA LYS A 310 -37.72 27.24 -0.18
C LYS A 310 -37.37 25.81 0.25
N LYS A 311 -37.58 24.80 -0.62
CA LYS A 311 -37.18 23.40 -0.37
C LYS A 311 -35.80 23.05 -0.94
N ARG A 312 -35.36 23.72 -2.01
CA ARG A 312 -34.08 23.41 -2.69
C ARG A 312 -32.89 24.14 -2.10
N LEU A 313 -33.03 25.41 -1.72
CA LEU A 313 -31.93 26.23 -1.22
C LEU A 313 -31.26 25.62 0.03
N PRO A 314 -31.97 25.07 1.04
CA PRO A 314 -31.36 24.33 2.15
C PRO A 314 -30.42 23.20 1.71
N VAL A 315 -30.81 22.42 0.71
CA VAL A 315 -30.03 21.29 0.20
C VAL A 315 -28.80 21.77 -0.58
N ILE A 316 -28.96 22.81 -1.42
CA ILE A 316 -27.85 23.42 -2.16
C ILE A 316 -26.80 23.98 -1.19
N CYS A 317 -27.23 24.73 -0.16
CA CYS A 317 -26.34 25.24 0.87
C CYS A 317 -25.66 24.12 1.67
N LEU A 318 -26.35 23.01 1.97
CA LEU A 318 -25.74 21.85 2.63
C LEU A 318 -24.64 21.21 1.77
N PHE A 319 -24.87 21.03 0.46
CA PHE A 319 -23.86 20.52 -0.48
C PHE A 319 -22.62 21.42 -0.55
N LEU A 320 -22.83 22.73 -0.77
CA LEU A 320 -21.74 23.69 -0.89
C LEU A 320 -20.95 23.83 0.42
N LEU A 321 -21.63 23.84 1.57
CA LEU A 321 -20.98 23.89 2.88
C LEU A 321 -20.21 22.60 3.20
N PHE A 322 -20.73 21.42 2.86
CA PHE A 322 -20.00 20.16 3.05
C PHE A 322 -18.70 20.15 2.23
N ILE A 323 -18.78 20.50 0.94
CA ILE A 323 -17.60 20.56 0.05
C ILE A 323 -16.59 21.61 0.55
N ALA A 324 -17.06 22.80 0.95
CA ALA A 324 -16.20 23.85 1.48
C ALA A 324 -15.50 23.47 2.81
N LEU A 325 -16.21 22.81 3.74
CA LEU A 325 -15.62 22.34 5.00
C LEU A 325 -14.61 21.21 4.76
N CYS A 326 -14.90 20.28 3.84
CA CYS A 326 -13.97 19.22 3.47
C CYS A 326 -12.71 19.75 2.76
N ILE A 327 -12.83 20.72 1.84
CA ILE A 327 -11.66 21.41 1.24
C ILE A 327 -10.90 22.20 2.32
N GLY A 328 -11.62 22.81 3.27
CA GLY A 328 -11.05 23.57 4.37
C GLY A 328 -10.08 22.73 5.20
N SER A 329 -10.51 21.59 5.77
CA SER A 329 -9.65 20.82 6.68
C SER A 329 -8.46 20.13 6.01
N SER A 330 -8.54 19.83 4.71
CA SER A 330 -7.40 19.34 3.91
C SER A 330 -6.50 20.46 3.36
N SER A 331 -6.80 21.73 3.63
CA SER A 331 -5.94 22.88 3.27
C SER A 331 -5.09 23.38 4.43
N VAL A 332 -5.37 22.96 5.68
CA VAL A 332 -4.62 23.38 6.88
C VAL A 332 -3.46 22.40 7.15
N THR A 333 -2.58 22.26 6.15
CA THR A 333 -1.59 21.19 6.05
C THR A 333 -0.39 21.65 5.24
N ILE A 334 0.80 21.08 5.45
CA ILE A 334 2.03 21.51 4.77
C ILE A 334 2.06 21.24 3.25
N ARG A 335 1.20 20.35 2.76
CA ARG A 335 1.13 19.90 1.35
C ARG A 335 -0.26 19.38 1.03
N VAL A 336 -0.75 19.53 -0.21
CA VAL A 336 -2.05 18.95 -0.63
C VAL A 336 -1.87 17.56 -1.23
N GLU A 337 -2.35 16.54 -0.53
CA GLU A 337 -2.39 15.17 -1.04
C GLU A 337 -3.75 14.83 -1.67
N THR A 338 -3.73 14.19 -2.84
CA THR A 338 -4.95 13.91 -3.62
C THR A 338 -5.93 12.97 -2.89
N ARG A 339 -5.46 12.13 -1.95
CA ARG A 339 -6.32 11.28 -1.10
C ARG A 339 -7.35 12.05 -0.27
N TRP A 340 -7.04 13.26 0.19
CA TRP A 340 -7.94 14.02 1.07
C TRP A 340 -9.10 14.67 0.31
N ILE A 341 -8.86 14.98 -0.97
CA ILE A 341 -9.79 15.64 -1.89
C ILE A 341 -10.97 14.72 -2.26
N TYR A 342 -10.78 13.41 -2.14
CA TYR A 342 -11.70 12.38 -2.64
C TYR A 342 -13.12 12.49 -2.06
N VAL A 343 -13.27 12.95 -0.81
CA VAL A 343 -14.60 13.19 -0.19
C VAL A 343 -15.31 14.37 -0.84
N SER A 344 -14.59 15.47 -1.06
CA SER A 344 -15.10 16.68 -1.76
C SER A 344 -15.49 16.36 -3.20
N MET A 345 -14.70 15.54 -3.90
CA MET A 345 -14.99 15.07 -5.26
C MET A 345 -16.22 14.14 -5.30
N THR A 346 -16.32 13.21 -4.33
CA THR A 346 -17.49 12.33 -4.18
C THR A 346 -18.77 13.14 -3.94
N ALA A 347 -18.70 14.18 -3.12
CA ALA A 347 -19.81 15.10 -2.91
C ALA A 347 -20.14 15.97 -4.14
N ALA A 348 -19.15 16.34 -4.95
CA ALA A 348 -19.37 17.05 -6.21
C ALA A 348 -20.14 16.21 -7.24
N TRP A 349 -19.81 14.92 -7.41
CA TRP A 349 -20.60 14.01 -8.26
C TRP A 349 -22.00 13.75 -7.71
N LEU A 350 -22.15 13.62 -6.39
CA LEU A 350 -23.47 13.56 -5.75
C LEU A 350 -24.27 14.86 -5.96
N PHE A 351 -23.62 16.03 -5.98
CA PHE A 351 -24.27 17.29 -6.31
C PHE A 351 -24.72 17.34 -7.78
N ALA A 352 -23.90 16.86 -8.72
CA ALA A 352 -24.30 16.69 -10.12
C ALA A 352 -25.51 15.74 -10.26
N ALA A 353 -25.56 14.66 -9.49
CA ALA A 353 -26.74 13.78 -9.42
C ALA A 353 -27.98 14.48 -8.82
N TYR A 354 -27.80 15.36 -7.82
CA TYR A 354 -28.88 16.21 -7.29
C TYR A 354 -29.41 17.20 -8.35
N MET A 355 -28.52 17.86 -9.10
CA MET A 355 -28.90 18.75 -10.19
C MET A 355 -29.67 18.00 -11.29
N CYS A 356 -29.24 16.78 -11.65
CA CYS A 356 -30.00 15.87 -12.53
C CYS A 356 -31.40 15.55 -11.99
N GLY A 357 -31.54 15.44 -10.66
CA GLY A 357 -32.82 15.22 -9.98
C GLY A 357 -33.75 16.43 -9.99
N VAL A 358 -33.19 17.65 -9.97
CA VAL A 358 -33.92 18.92 -9.99
C VAL A 358 -34.40 19.30 -11.40
N VAL A 359 -33.57 19.13 -12.43
CA VAL A 359 -33.86 19.55 -13.82
C VAL A 359 -34.90 18.65 -14.53
N LYS A 360 -35.41 17.63 -13.84
CA LYS A 360 -36.38 16.62 -14.33
C LYS A 360 -37.58 17.16 -15.12
N ARG A 361 -38.08 18.35 -14.77
CA ARG A 361 -39.37 18.87 -15.26
C ARG A 361 -39.34 19.51 -16.65
N VAL A 362 -38.15 19.80 -17.21
CA VAL A 362 -38.04 20.56 -18.47
C VAL A 362 -37.47 19.70 -19.60
N ARG A 363 -36.25 19.17 -19.46
CA ARG A 363 -35.63 18.26 -20.45
C ARG A 363 -34.77 17.18 -19.74
N PRO A 364 -35.39 16.17 -19.11
CA PRO A 364 -34.71 15.19 -18.24
C PRO A 364 -33.72 14.26 -18.96
N LEU A 365 -33.78 14.15 -20.28
CA LEU A 365 -32.83 13.36 -21.07
C LEU A 365 -31.53 14.15 -21.31
N ILE A 366 -31.61 15.39 -21.80
CA ILE A 366 -30.44 16.21 -22.14
C ILE A 366 -29.51 16.39 -20.93
N TYR A 367 -30.03 16.80 -19.77
CA TYR A 367 -29.18 17.07 -18.60
C TYR A 367 -28.45 15.82 -18.08
N CYS A 368 -29.11 14.67 -18.15
CA CYS A 368 -28.51 13.38 -17.80
C CYS A 368 -27.52 12.89 -18.87
N GLY A 369 -27.74 13.24 -20.14
CA GLY A 369 -26.80 13.03 -21.23
C GLY A 369 -25.53 13.88 -21.08
N LEU A 370 -25.64 15.13 -20.63
CA LEU A 370 -24.48 15.98 -20.32
C LEU A 370 -23.61 15.38 -19.21
N PHE A 371 -24.23 14.89 -18.11
CA PHE A 371 -23.47 14.24 -17.03
C PHE A 371 -22.84 12.91 -17.46
N LEU A 372 -23.52 12.14 -18.32
CA LEU A 372 -22.94 10.95 -18.95
C LEU A 372 -21.75 11.31 -19.86
N LEU A 373 -21.87 12.34 -20.70
CA LEU A 373 -20.81 12.77 -21.59
C LEU A 373 -19.59 13.28 -20.80
N TYR A 374 -19.81 14.06 -19.72
CA TYR A 374 -18.76 14.40 -18.75
C TYR A 374 -18.04 13.14 -18.24
N GLY A 375 -18.79 12.11 -17.82
CA GLY A 375 -18.20 10.85 -17.35
C GLY A 375 -17.42 10.08 -18.43
N ILE A 376 -17.88 10.12 -19.68
CA ILE A 376 -17.18 9.52 -20.83
C ILE A 376 -15.87 10.26 -21.14
N LEU A 377 -15.85 11.59 -21.05
CA LEU A 377 -14.65 12.41 -21.25
C LEU A 377 -13.63 12.25 -20.12
N MET A 378 -14.10 12.12 -18.87
CA MET A 378 -13.24 11.91 -17.71
C MET A 378 -12.67 10.48 -17.62
N LEU A 379 -13.29 9.48 -18.26
CA LEU A 379 -12.81 8.10 -18.24
C LEU A 379 -11.36 7.93 -18.72
N PRO A 380 -10.94 8.41 -19.91
CA PRO A 380 -9.54 8.35 -20.33
C PRO A 380 -8.63 9.27 -19.50
N VAL A 381 -9.13 10.41 -18.99
CA VAL A 381 -8.36 11.36 -18.16
C VAL A 381 -7.96 10.73 -16.82
N GLU A 382 -8.93 10.20 -16.08
CA GLU A 382 -8.65 9.52 -14.81
C GLU A 382 -7.83 8.25 -15.04
N SER A 383 -8.11 7.48 -16.10
CA SER A 383 -7.33 6.28 -16.45
C SER A 383 -5.85 6.61 -16.75
N PHE A 384 -5.57 7.73 -17.43
CA PHE A 384 -4.22 8.20 -17.70
C PHE A 384 -3.48 8.60 -16.42
N TYR A 385 -4.10 9.40 -15.54
CA TYR A 385 -3.47 9.78 -14.28
C TYR A 385 -3.29 8.59 -13.32
N ARG A 386 -4.19 7.59 -13.36
CA ARG A 386 -4.01 6.31 -12.65
C ARG A 386 -2.81 5.52 -13.19
N GLY A 387 -2.58 5.59 -14.50
CA GLY A 387 -1.35 5.11 -15.14
C GLY A 387 -0.08 5.90 -14.81
N LYS A 388 -0.10 6.81 -13.82
CA LYS A 388 1.04 7.60 -13.34
C LYS A 388 1.23 7.51 -11.81
N TYR A 389 0.62 6.53 -11.15
CA TYR A 389 0.85 6.24 -9.72
C TYR A 389 2.32 5.92 -9.39
N GLU A 390 3.09 5.42 -10.37
CA GLU A 390 4.54 5.17 -10.28
C GLU A 390 5.37 6.39 -9.80
N ASN A 391 4.91 7.60 -10.08
CA ASN A 391 5.60 8.84 -9.72
C ASN A 391 5.29 9.34 -8.30
N LEU A 392 4.38 8.68 -7.57
CA LEU A 392 3.99 9.09 -6.21
C LEU A 392 5.14 8.82 -5.22
N TYR A 393 5.30 9.71 -4.23
CA TYR A 393 6.48 9.77 -3.36
C TYR A 393 6.86 8.47 -2.62
N TYR A 394 5.93 7.54 -2.41
CA TYR A 394 6.16 6.26 -1.74
C TYR A 394 6.19 5.06 -2.71
N TRP A 395 5.80 5.24 -3.97
CA TRP A 395 5.54 4.12 -4.88
C TRP A 395 6.81 3.41 -5.33
N SER A 396 7.88 4.17 -5.60
CA SER A 396 9.22 3.64 -5.86
C SER A 396 9.69 2.73 -4.71
N SER A 397 9.57 3.19 -3.45
CA SER A 397 9.89 2.35 -2.29
C SER A 397 8.95 1.17 -2.13
N GLN A 398 7.64 1.33 -2.35
CA GLN A 398 6.71 0.20 -2.30
C GLN A 398 7.01 -0.87 -3.36
N LEU A 399 7.55 -0.49 -4.53
CA LEU A 399 8.08 -1.43 -5.51
C LEU A 399 9.33 -2.15 -4.98
N ARG A 400 10.27 -1.45 -4.33
CA ARG A 400 11.46 -2.08 -3.70
C ARG A 400 11.06 -3.13 -2.67
N TYR A 401 10.15 -2.80 -1.75
CA TYR A 401 9.72 -3.74 -0.70
C TYR A 401 8.75 -4.82 -1.20
N ASN A 402 8.01 -4.57 -2.28
CA ASN A 402 7.31 -5.64 -3.00
C ASN A 402 8.32 -6.62 -3.63
N SER A 403 9.31 -6.12 -4.37
CA SER A 403 10.37 -6.91 -5.00
C SER A 403 11.20 -7.67 -3.97
N LEU A 404 11.55 -7.05 -2.84
CA LEU A 404 12.17 -7.73 -1.70
C LEU A 404 11.31 -8.93 -1.27
N GLY A 405 10.01 -8.73 -1.09
CA GLY A 405 9.05 -9.80 -0.75
C GLY A 405 8.91 -10.88 -1.83
N GLU A 406 9.18 -10.57 -3.10
CA GLU A 406 9.16 -11.53 -4.22
C GLU A 406 10.42 -12.39 -4.28
N GLU A 407 11.59 -11.77 -4.34
CA GLU A 407 12.89 -12.46 -4.42
C GLU A 407 13.18 -13.31 -3.16
N THR A 408 12.54 -12.97 -2.04
CA THR A 408 12.75 -13.63 -0.75
C THR A 408 11.63 -14.64 -0.42
N PHE A 409 10.61 -14.27 0.36
CA PHE A 409 9.49 -15.15 0.75
C PHE A 409 8.64 -15.60 -0.46
N GLY A 410 8.58 -14.78 -1.51
CA GLY A 410 7.92 -15.12 -2.78
C GLY A 410 8.57 -16.33 -3.46
N LYS A 411 9.91 -16.41 -3.47
CA LYS A 411 10.68 -17.53 -4.01
C LYS A 411 10.82 -18.69 -3.00
N TYR A 412 11.30 -18.41 -1.79
CA TYR A 412 11.73 -19.42 -0.80
C TYR A 412 10.68 -19.83 0.25
N LYS A 413 9.51 -19.17 0.32
CA LYS A 413 8.46 -19.45 1.32
C LYS A 413 9.04 -19.46 2.74
N GLU A 414 8.73 -20.48 3.55
CA GLU A 414 9.17 -20.59 4.94
C GLU A 414 10.65 -21.00 5.07
N GLU A 415 11.32 -21.42 3.99
CA GLU A 415 12.77 -21.76 3.97
C GLU A 415 13.69 -20.54 4.14
N ILE A 416 13.13 -19.33 4.12
CA ILE A 416 13.85 -18.11 4.45
C ILE A 416 14.19 -18.01 5.94
N PHE A 417 13.38 -18.59 6.82
CA PHE A 417 13.56 -18.43 8.26
C PHE A 417 14.78 -19.20 8.72
N GLY A 418 15.71 -18.51 9.40
CA GLY A 418 17.03 -19.04 9.74
C GLY A 418 18.13 -18.76 8.70
N LYS A 419 17.83 -18.08 7.57
CA LYS A 419 18.86 -17.64 6.62
C LYS A 419 19.50 -16.31 7.02
N LYS A 420 20.80 -16.17 6.73
CA LYS A 420 21.52 -14.90 6.73
C LYS A 420 21.38 -14.24 5.36
N ILE A 421 20.70 -13.11 5.32
CA ILE A 421 20.36 -12.36 4.13
C ILE A 421 21.38 -11.23 3.96
N TYR A 422 22.24 -11.37 2.96
CA TYR A 422 23.21 -10.35 2.58
C TYR A 422 22.61 -9.47 1.48
N ILE A 423 22.74 -8.15 1.63
CA ILE A 423 22.29 -7.17 0.62
C ILE A 423 23.51 -6.41 0.13
N ILE A 424 23.82 -6.54 -1.16
CA ILE A 424 24.89 -5.81 -1.84
C ILE A 424 24.38 -4.41 -2.19
N GLY A 425 25.01 -3.40 -1.59
CA GLY A 425 24.61 -1.99 -1.68
C GLY A 425 23.72 -1.53 -0.51
N ASN A 426 23.64 -0.21 -0.33
CA ASN A 426 22.77 0.46 0.64
C ASN A 426 22.25 1.82 0.09
N SER A 427 22.03 1.89 -1.22
CA SER A 427 21.47 3.05 -1.91
C SER A 427 19.97 3.26 -1.62
N TYR A 428 19.31 2.29 -1.00
CA TYR A 428 17.93 2.40 -0.55
C TYR A 428 17.76 2.87 0.91
N GLU A 429 18.85 3.07 1.65
CA GLU A 429 18.86 3.55 3.03
C GLU A 429 17.88 2.76 3.94
N MET A 430 17.92 1.43 3.85
CA MET A 430 17.00 0.58 4.63
C MET A 430 17.31 0.70 6.12
N SER A 431 16.33 1.17 6.90
CA SER A 431 16.50 1.36 8.34
C SER A 431 16.60 0.04 9.11
N ASP A 432 17.36 0.04 10.21
CA ASP A 432 17.43 -1.04 11.20
C ASP A 432 16.07 -1.63 11.57
N PHE A 433 15.07 -0.76 11.79
CA PHE A 433 13.70 -1.18 12.08
C PHE A 433 13.13 -2.03 10.94
N THR A 434 13.31 -1.59 9.69
CA THR A 434 12.83 -2.29 8.50
C THR A 434 13.54 -3.63 8.34
N ALA A 435 14.87 -3.65 8.41
CA ALA A 435 15.69 -4.85 8.30
C ALA A 435 15.30 -5.93 9.33
N ARG A 436 15.07 -5.54 10.59
CA ARG A 436 14.69 -6.44 11.70
C ARG A 436 13.21 -6.86 11.72
N THR A 437 12.35 -6.21 10.94
CA THR A 437 10.88 -6.36 11.06
C THR A 437 10.21 -6.84 9.78
N PHE A 438 10.78 -6.55 8.60
CA PHE A 438 10.21 -6.92 7.31
C PHE A 438 9.90 -8.43 7.23
N PHE A 439 10.86 -9.30 7.60
CA PHE A 439 10.68 -10.74 7.53
C PHE A 439 9.70 -11.31 8.56
N LYS A 440 9.52 -10.63 9.72
CA LYS A 440 8.48 -11.00 10.70
C LYS A 440 7.08 -10.97 10.07
N THR A 441 6.84 -10.09 9.09
CA THR A 441 5.52 -9.92 8.46
C THR A 441 4.99 -11.15 7.74
N PHE A 442 5.87 -12.10 7.36
CA PHE A 442 5.52 -13.36 6.72
C PHE A 442 5.41 -14.54 7.70
N ASP A 443 5.95 -14.42 8.91
CA ASP A 443 5.97 -15.48 9.92
C ASP A 443 4.66 -15.51 10.73
N LYS A 444 4.06 -16.70 10.84
CA LYS A 444 2.87 -16.97 11.68
C LYS A 444 3.14 -16.70 13.17
N LYS A 445 4.36 -16.95 13.66
CA LYS A 445 4.80 -16.62 15.03
C LYS A 445 5.17 -15.15 15.20
N ARG A 446 5.41 -14.42 14.10
CA ARG A 446 5.84 -13.01 14.04
C ARG A 446 7.24 -12.75 14.62
N LEU A 447 8.11 -13.77 14.59
CA LEU A 447 9.49 -13.74 15.11
C LEU A 447 10.54 -13.65 13.99
N ALA A 448 10.32 -14.35 12.87
CA ALA A 448 11.34 -14.60 11.83
C ALA A 448 12.65 -15.15 12.42
N GLU A 449 12.51 -16.12 13.33
CA GLU A 449 13.57 -16.70 14.16
C GLU A 449 14.82 -17.10 13.33
N GLY A 450 16.00 -16.66 13.78
CA GLY A 450 17.29 -16.90 13.09
C GLY A 450 17.51 -16.15 11.77
N THR A 451 16.58 -15.30 11.33
CA THR A 451 16.72 -14.54 10.08
C THR A 451 17.43 -13.22 10.35
N GLU A 452 18.60 -13.01 9.74
CA GLU A 452 19.41 -11.81 9.93
C GLU A 452 19.63 -11.10 8.59
N VAL A 453 19.61 -9.76 8.59
CA VAL A 453 19.90 -8.93 7.41
C VAL A 453 21.22 -8.21 7.62
N THR A 454 22.13 -8.28 6.65
CA THR A 454 23.44 -7.63 6.69
C THR A 454 23.72 -6.94 5.36
N PHE A 455 24.15 -5.68 5.39
CA PHE A 455 24.56 -4.94 4.21
C PHE A 455 26.05 -5.14 3.96
N ILE A 456 26.43 -5.34 2.69
CA ILE A 456 27.80 -5.52 2.22
C ILE A 456 28.06 -4.61 1.02
N GLU A 457 29.31 -4.18 0.85
CA GLU A 457 29.72 -3.37 -0.29
C GLU A 457 30.00 -4.25 -1.52
N SER A 458 30.51 -5.46 -1.30
CA SER A 458 30.88 -6.40 -2.36
C SER A 458 30.73 -7.86 -1.96
N ILE A 459 30.66 -8.75 -2.96
CA ILE A 459 30.76 -10.21 -2.78
C ILE A 459 32.09 -10.64 -2.12
N HIS A 460 33.10 -9.78 -2.08
CA HIS A 460 34.37 -10.00 -1.41
C HIS A 460 34.27 -9.92 0.13
N ASP A 461 33.18 -9.35 0.67
CA ASP A 461 32.96 -9.18 2.12
C ASP A 461 32.45 -10.45 2.81
N ILE A 462 32.15 -11.50 2.03
CA ILE A 462 31.63 -12.79 2.48
C ILE A 462 32.52 -13.94 1.97
N GLY A 463 32.56 -15.05 2.71
CA GLY A 463 33.28 -16.27 2.32
C GLY A 463 32.59 -17.05 1.19
N LEU A 464 32.69 -18.37 1.20
CA LEU A 464 31.94 -19.26 0.29
C LEU A 464 30.45 -19.30 0.67
N VAL A 465 29.57 -19.46 -0.33
CA VAL A 465 28.11 -19.34 -0.15
C VAL A 465 27.53 -20.63 0.44
N THR A 466 27.21 -20.63 1.74
CA THR A 466 26.61 -21.79 2.42
C THR A 466 25.08 -21.86 2.22
N PRO A 467 24.42 -23.03 2.40
CA PRO A 467 22.98 -23.19 2.14
C PRO A 467 22.06 -22.29 2.99
N ASN A 468 22.53 -21.82 4.14
CA ASN A 468 21.82 -20.85 4.99
C ASN A 468 22.07 -19.38 4.61
N MET A 469 22.73 -19.09 3.49
CA MET A 469 22.83 -17.73 2.94
C MET A 469 21.70 -17.46 1.93
N LEU A 470 21.41 -16.18 1.75
CA LEU A 470 20.62 -15.59 0.66
C LEU A 470 21.32 -14.27 0.31
N ILE A 471 21.70 -14.05 -0.95
CA ILE A 471 22.49 -12.90 -1.37
C ILE A 471 21.67 -12.11 -2.39
N LEU A 472 21.25 -10.91 -2.00
CA LEU A 472 20.48 -9.99 -2.82
C LEU A 472 21.38 -8.84 -3.29
N ARG A 473 21.02 -8.24 -4.42
CA ARG A 473 21.61 -7.00 -4.93
C ARG A 473 20.52 -5.95 -5.09
N GLU A 474 20.80 -4.71 -4.71
CA GLU A 474 19.93 -3.57 -5.06
C GLU A 474 19.98 -3.30 -6.58
N ASP A 475 18.83 -3.04 -7.20
CA ASP A 475 18.70 -2.57 -8.58
C ASP A 475 17.95 -1.22 -8.64
N PRO A 476 18.66 -0.10 -8.43
CA PRO A 476 18.04 1.22 -8.35
C PRO A 476 17.43 1.70 -9.68
N ALA A 477 17.83 1.12 -10.82
CA ALA A 477 17.27 1.46 -12.12
C ALA A 477 15.82 1.00 -12.25
N HIS A 478 15.48 -0.15 -11.66
CA HIS A 478 14.13 -0.72 -11.69
C HIS A 478 13.38 -0.61 -10.35
N ASN A 479 14.00 -0.01 -9.32
CA ASN A 479 13.50 0.04 -7.94
C ASN A 479 13.19 -1.37 -7.40
N ALA A 480 14.13 -2.29 -7.62
CA ALA A 480 14.00 -3.70 -7.27
C ALA A 480 15.15 -4.17 -6.37
N PHE A 481 14.99 -5.34 -5.78
CA PHE A 481 16.09 -6.22 -5.41
C PHE A 481 16.18 -7.35 -6.45
N GLN A 482 17.33 -8.00 -6.53
CA GLN A 482 17.54 -9.19 -7.35
C GLN A 482 18.24 -10.24 -6.51
N ASP A 483 17.73 -11.48 -6.47
CA ASP A 483 18.46 -12.60 -5.89
C ASP A 483 19.61 -13.02 -6.82
N VAL A 484 20.84 -12.96 -6.30
CA VAL A 484 22.08 -13.32 -6.98
C VAL A 484 22.79 -14.50 -6.30
N THR A 485 22.13 -15.21 -5.38
CA THR A 485 22.75 -16.25 -4.53
C THR A 485 23.50 -17.30 -5.34
N GLU A 486 22.87 -17.88 -6.36
CA GLU A 486 23.49 -18.92 -7.19
C GLU A 486 24.61 -18.36 -8.08
N PHE A 487 24.42 -17.18 -8.69
CA PHE A 487 25.48 -16.50 -9.43
C PHE A 487 26.72 -16.21 -8.58
N VAL A 488 26.53 -15.84 -7.31
CA VAL A 488 27.64 -15.61 -6.36
C VAL A 488 28.20 -16.91 -5.79
N ARG A 489 27.41 -18.00 -5.74
CA ARG A 489 27.91 -19.36 -5.44
C ARG A 489 28.86 -19.81 -6.54
N ASP A 490 28.40 -19.86 -7.79
CA ASP A 490 29.17 -20.33 -8.95
C ASP A 490 30.45 -19.52 -9.12
N LEU A 491 30.38 -18.19 -8.99
CA LEU A 491 31.52 -17.27 -9.12
C LEU A 491 32.57 -17.44 -8.00
N LYS A 492 32.18 -17.98 -6.83
CA LYS A 492 33.08 -18.25 -5.71
C LYS A 492 33.57 -19.69 -5.64
N PHE A 493 32.78 -20.64 -6.10
CA PHE A 493 33.07 -22.07 -6.09
C PHE A 493 32.35 -22.75 -7.27
N GLU A 494 33.09 -22.99 -8.35
CA GLU A 494 32.62 -23.73 -9.53
C GLU A 494 33.17 -25.17 -9.46
N PRO A 495 32.35 -26.20 -9.21
CA PRO A 495 32.75 -27.60 -9.37
C PRO A 495 32.82 -27.94 -10.87
N VAL A 496 34.03 -28.15 -11.39
CA VAL A 496 34.28 -28.36 -12.84
C VAL A 496 34.23 -29.85 -13.21
N TYR A 497 34.76 -30.72 -12.35
CA TYR A 497 34.76 -32.18 -12.52
C TYR A 497 35.00 -32.90 -11.18
N GLY A 498 34.43 -34.09 -11.00
CA GLY A 498 34.78 -35.00 -9.89
C GLY A 498 34.59 -34.43 -8.47
N CYS A 499 33.71 -33.44 -8.29
CA CYS A 499 33.46 -32.75 -7.02
C CYS A 499 31.95 -32.58 -6.82
N TYR A 500 31.43 -32.95 -5.65
CA TYR A 500 29.99 -33.06 -5.38
C TYR A 500 29.52 -32.18 -4.22
N GLU A 501 28.23 -31.85 -4.16
CA GLU A 501 27.65 -30.91 -3.17
C GLU A 501 27.81 -31.35 -1.70
N ASP A 502 27.90 -32.66 -1.45
CA ASP A 502 28.14 -33.25 -0.13
C ASP A 502 29.63 -33.29 0.26
N GLY A 503 30.50 -32.67 -0.55
CA GLY A 503 31.93 -32.54 -0.33
C GLY A 503 32.77 -33.71 -0.81
N TRP A 504 32.18 -34.76 -1.40
CA TRP A 504 32.97 -35.83 -2.00
C TRP A 504 33.79 -35.35 -3.20
N LEU A 505 35.03 -35.82 -3.27
CA LEU A 505 35.93 -35.73 -4.42
C LEU A 505 36.21 -37.14 -4.97
N ASP A 506 36.26 -37.26 -6.30
CA ASP A 506 36.77 -38.43 -7.01
C ASP A 506 38.32 -38.50 -6.95
N GLU A 507 38.91 -39.62 -7.41
CA GLU A 507 40.38 -39.79 -7.57
C GLU A 507 41.05 -38.63 -8.34
N SER A 508 40.34 -38.06 -9.32
CA SER A 508 40.72 -36.85 -10.05
C SER A 508 39.54 -35.89 -9.99
N ALA A 509 39.76 -34.71 -9.42
CA ALA A 509 38.72 -33.70 -9.19
C ALA A 509 39.23 -32.31 -9.56
N LYS A 510 38.34 -31.44 -10.04
CA LYS A 510 38.69 -30.10 -10.52
C LYS A 510 37.64 -29.08 -10.10
N VAL A 511 38.11 -27.94 -9.58
CA VAL A 511 37.27 -26.83 -9.10
C VAL A 511 37.90 -25.49 -9.47
N ARG A 512 37.10 -24.42 -9.47
CA ARG A 512 37.60 -23.04 -9.40
C ARG A 512 37.08 -22.36 -8.15
N ILE A 513 37.96 -21.67 -7.42
CA ILE A 513 37.62 -21.06 -6.14
C ILE A 513 38.13 -19.62 -6.11
N MET A 514 37.26 -18.69 -5.72
CA MET A 514 37.67 -17.32 -5.42
C MET A 514 38.33 -17.28 -4.04
N ALA A 515 39.61 -16.92 -3.99
CA ALA A 515 40.31 -16.68 -2.73
C ALA A 515 39.68 -15.51 -1.97
N GLY A 516 39.80 -15.51 -0.63
CA GLY A 516 39.31 -14.40 0.19
C GLY A 516 40.27 -13.22 0.22
N LYS A 517 40.26 -12.48 1.34
CA LYS A 517 41.04 -11.27 1.59
C LYS A 517 42.48 -11.57 2.01
N GLU A 518 42.70 -12.65 2.75
CA GLU A 518 44.04 -13.11 3.12
C GLU A 518 44.74 -13.82 1.95
N GLY A 519 43.97 -14.21 0.92
CA GLY A 519 44.48 -14.95 -0.24
C GLY A 519 44.67 -16.43 0.06
N LYS A 520 43.99 -16.96 1.08
CA LYS A 520 44.23 -18.31 1.59
C LYS A 520 43.06 -19.23 1.30
N ILE A 521 43.34 -20.41 0.77
CA ILE A 521 42.33 -21.47 0.59
C ILE A 521 42.69 -22.63 1.52
N GLY A 522 41.85 -22.83 2.52
CA GLY A 522 41.96 -23.89 3.51
C GLY A 522 41.17 -25.13 3.10
N PHE A 523 41.77 -26.29 3.31
CA PHE A 523 41.21 -27.61 3.00
C PHE A 523 41.20 -28.48 4.24
N LYS A 524 40.11 -29.19 4.48
CA LYS A 524 40.00 -30.23 5.49
C LYS A 524 39.51 -31.51 4.81
N PHE A 525 40.44 -32.42 4.56
CA PHE A 525 40.18 -33.72 3.97
C PHE A 525 39.81 -34.73 5.07
N TYR A 526 38.73 -35.48 4.86
CA TYR A 526 38.28 -36.59 5.70
C TYR A 526 38.23 -37.87 4.86
N TYR A 527 38.96 -38.90 5.30
CA TYR A 527 38.96 -40.21 4.67
C TYR A 527 38.34 -41.26 5.60
N PRO A 528 37.23 -41.93 5.18
CA PRO A 528 36.57 -42.96 5.97
C PRO A 528 37.19 -44.36 5.85
N GLY A 529 38.18 -44.56 4.97
CA GLY A 529 38.86 -45.84 4.77
C GLY A 529 39.97 -46.13 5.78
N VAL A 530 40.68 -47.24 5.55
CA VAL A 530 41.89 -47.61 6.31
C VAL A 530 43.08 -46.86 5.73
N ILE A 531 43.89 -46.24 6.58
CA ILE A 531 45.10 -45.49 6.20
C ILE A 531 46.32 -46.38 6.39
N THR A 532 47.12 -46.53 5.33
CA THR A 532 48.38 -47.28 5.33
C THR A 532 49.61 -46.38 5.52
N GLY A 533 49.46 -45.06 5.33
CA GLY A 533 50.54 -44.06 5.35
C GLY A 533 51.17 -43.82 3.98
N LEU A 534 50.55 -44.33 2.90
CA LEU A 534 50.96 -44.15 1.50
C LEU A 534 49.96 -43.27 0.71
N GLU A 535 48.84 -42.92 1.33
CA GLU A 535 47.77 -42.10 0.77
C GLU A 535 48.19 -40.62 0.71
N GLN A 536 48.10 -40.01 -0.47
CA GLN A 536 48.47 -38.62 -0.72
C GLN A 536 47.56 -37.99 -1.77
N ILE A 537 47.25 -36.70 -1.58
CA ILE A 537 46.53 -35.87 -2.55
C ILE A 537 47.54 -34.90 -3.15
N THR A 538 47.71 -34.91 -4.47
CA THR A 538 48.49 -33.89 -5.19
C THR A 538 47.54 -32.79 -5.64
N VAL A 539 47.68 -31.60 -5.08
CA VAL A 539 46.95 -30.40 -5.53
C VAL A 539 47.80 -29.66 -6.55
N THR A 540 47.26 -29.42 -7.73
CA THR A 540 47.88 -28.60 -8.78
C THR A 540 47.15 -27.26 -8.87
N ILE A 541 47.89 -26.16 -8.71
CA ILE A 541 47.39 -24.79 -8.65
C ILE A 541 47.62 -24.12 -10.01
N ASN A 542 46.56 -23.63 -10.65
CA ASN A 542 46.57 -22.98 -11.97
C ASN A 542 47.35 -23.76 -13.06
N GLY A 543 47.43 -25.09 -12.92
CA GLY A 543 48.16 -25.98 -13.84
C GLY A 543 49.69 -25.99 -13.70
N THR A 544 50.30 -25.19 -12.80
CA THR A 544 51.76 -25.00 -12.72
C THR A 544 52.38 -25.49 -11.42
N GLU A 545 51.90 -25.01 -10.27
CA GLU A 545 52.47 -25.32 -8.96
C GLU A 545 51.83 -26.58 -8.37
N LYS A 546 52.61 -27.41 -7.67
CA LYS A 546 52.14 -28.68 -7.11
C LYS A 546 52.50 -28.85 -5.65
N GLN A 547 51.49 -29.04 -4.81
CA GLN A 547 51.61 -29.30 -3.39
C GLN A 547 51.09 -30.72 -3.09
N VAL A 548 51.90 -31.52 -2.39
CA VAL A 548 51.53 -32.90 -2.02
C VAL A 548 51.11 -32.92 -0.55
N ILE A 549 49.91 -33.41 -0.30
CA ILE A 549 49.27 -33.46 1.03
C ILE A 549 49.18 -34.94 1.45
N PRO A 550 50.04 -35.42 2.38
CA PRO A 550 49.99 -36.80 2.86
C PRO A 550 48.82 -37.00 3.84
N ILE A 551 48.04 -38.06 3.64
CA ILE A 551 46.89 -38.39 4.47
C ILE A 551 47.32 -39.26 5.67
N THR A 552 47.90 -38.61 6.68
CA THR A 552 48.50 -39.27 7.85
C THR A 552 47.50 -39.65 8.95
N SER A 553 46.25 -39.18 8.86
CA SER A 553 45.15 -39.58 9.75
C SER A 553 43.79 -39.34 9.06
N ASN A 554 42.69 -39.86 9.64
CA ASN A 554 41.34 -39.73 9.09
C ASN A 554 40.86 -38.28 8.90
N THR A 555 41.58 -37.27 9.41
CA THR A 555 41.31 -35.85 9.12
C THR A 555 42.62 -35.09 8.98
N VAL A 556 42.86 -34.52 7.81
CA VAL A 556 44.07 -33.73 7.53
C VAL A 556 43.65 -32.35 7.03
N THR A 557 44.21 -31.32 7.65
CA THR A 557 44.03 -29.92 7.24
C THR A 557 45.25 -29.45 6.46
N ALA A 558 45.03 -28.73 5.37
CA ALA A 558 46.06 -28.07 4.59
C ALA A 558 45.61 -26.66 4.21
N GLU A 559 46.57 -25.82 3.82
CA GLU A 559 46.33 -24.45 3.38
C GLU A 559 47.18 -24.15 2.14
N ILE A 560 46.63 -23.35 1.23
CA ILE A 560 47.25 -22.95 -0.02
C ILE A 560 47.24 -21.41 -0.09
N ASP A 561 48.42 -20.82 -0.24
CA ASP A 561 48.58 -19.40 -0.51
C ASP A 561 48.28 -19.10 -1.99
N THR A 562 47.47 -18.06 -2.23
CA THR A 562 47.02 -17.63 -3.55
C THR A 562 46.91 -16.10 -3.60
N THR A 563 46.52 -15.52 -4.73
CA THR A 563 46.28 -14.06 -4.81
C THR A 563 44.88 -13.73 -4.28
N ALA A 564 44.80 -12.82 -3.31
CA ALA A 564 43.55 -12.36 -2.71
C ALA A 564 42.51 -11.94 -3.76
N PHE A 565 41.26 -12.34 -3.55
CA PHE A 565 40.11 -12.12 -4.45
C PHE A 565 40.21 -12.71 -5.86
N GLN A 566 41.29 -13.41 -6.22
CA GLN A 566 41.44 -14.04 -7.53
C GLN A 566 40.75 -15.42 -7.57
N VAL A 567 40.08 -15.72 -8.67
CA VAL A 567 39.61 -17.08 -8.98
C VAL A 567 40.82 -17.94 -9.38
N THR A 568 41.09 -18.97 -8.58
CA THR A 568 42.18 -19.93 -8.75
C THR A 568 41.60 -21.28 -9.18
N GLU A 569 42.18 -21.88 -10.23
CA GLU A 569 41.81 -23.22 -10.69
C GLU A 569 42.65 -24.26 -9.96
N LEU A 570 42.00 -25.26 -9.36
CA LEU A 570 42.63 -26.31 -8.56
C LEU A 570 42.25 -27.69 -9.11
N THR A 571 43.24 -28.55 -9.31
CA THR A 571 43.06 -29.96 -9.66
C THR A 571 43.63 -30.83 -8.55
N PHE A 572 42.83 -31.75 -8.02
CA PHE A 572 43.22 -32.75 -7.03
C PHE A 572 43.44 -34.09 -7.73
N GLU A 573 44.58 -34.72 -7.49
CA GLU A 573 44.88 -36.09 -7.94
C GLU A 573 45.26 -36.94 -6.71
N SER A 574 44.36 -37.83 -6.29
CA SER A 574 44.58 -38.79 -5.20
C SER A 574 45.17 -40.09 -5.73
N ASN A 575 46.14 -40.67 -5.03
CA ASN A 575 46.64 -42.03 -5.36
C ASN A 575 45.84 -43.17 -4.70
N PHE A 576 44.64 -42.88 -4.19
CA PHE A 576 43.80 -43.79 -3.40
C PHE A 576 42.32 -43.50 -3.63
N TYR A 577 41.47 -44.52 -3.43
CA TYR A 577 40.01 -44.40 -3.45
C TYR A 577 39.36 -45.16 -2.29
N TYR A 578 38.09 -44.85 -1.99
CA TYR A 578 37.35 -45.51 -0.92
C TYR A 578 36.72 -46.82 -1.40
N GLU A 579 37.39 -47.95 -1.12
CA GLU A 579 36.99 -49.29 -1.58
C GLU A 579 35.55 -49.70 -1.20
N ASN A 580 35.01 -49.17 -0.11
CA ASN A 580 33.67 -49.48 0.39
C ASN A 580 32.59 -48.50 -0.13
N ALA A 581 32.85 -47.76 -1.21
CA ALA A 581 31.85 -46.93 -1.88
C ALA A 581 30.74 -47.80 -2.49
N SER A 582 29.50 -47.60 -2.04
CA SER A 582 28.32 -48.31 -2.57
C SER A 582 27.79 -47.74 -3.89
N GLU A 583 28.38 -46.64 -4.37
CA GLU A 583 27.99 -45.90 -5.57
C GLU A 583 29.23 -45.29 -6.25
N GLN A 584 29.14 -45.06 -7.55
CA GLN A 584 30.11 -44.31 -8.34
C GLN A 584 29.36 -43.20 -9.09
N ARG A 585 29.90 -41.98 -9.04
CA ARG A 585 29.22 -40.76 -9.53
C ARG A 585 29.83 -40.18 -10.81
N GLY A 586 31.15 -40.36 -11.02
CA GLY A 586 31.89 -39.93 -12.20
C GLY A 586 32.57 -41.09 -12.94
N GLU A 587 33.47 -40.79 -13.88
CA GLU A 587 34.30 -41.81 -14.54
C GLU A 587 35.38 -42.41 -13.61
N LYS A 588 35.58 -41.77 -12.45
CA LYS A 588 36.54 -42.12 -11.40
C LYS A 588 35.82 -42.60 -10.14
N HIS A 589 36.57 -43.23 -9.24
CA HIS A 589 36.04 -43.67 -7.94
C HIS A 589 36.03 -42.53 -6.93
N LEU A 590 35.07 -42.57 -5.99
CA LEU A 590 35.04 -41.65 -4.85
C LEU A 590 36.29 -41.86 -3.98
N SER A 591 37.01 -40.78 -3.68
CA SER A 591 38.30 -40.82 -2.99
C SER A 591 38.22 -40.31 -1.55
N VAL A 592 37.77 -39.07 -1.37
CA VAL A 592 37.88 -38.36 -0.08
C VAL A 592 36.76 -37.33 0.06
N VAL A 593 36.36 -36.99 1.29
CA VAL A 593 35.46 -35.86 1.54
C VAL A 593 36.29 -34.62 1.86
N ALA A 594 36.12 -33.55 1.10
CA ALA A 594 36.79 -32.27 1.31
C ALA A 594 35.80 -31.21 1.81
N SER A 595 36.12 -30.59 2.95
CA SER A 595 35.52 -29.31 3.37
C SER A 595 36.50 -28.19 3.04
N ILE A 596 36.02 -27.14 2.36
CA ILE A 596 36.86 -26.09 1.79
C ILE A 596 36.43 -24.72 2.33
N THR A 597 37.39 -23.85 2.61
CA THR A 597 37.18 -22.47 3.10
C THR A 597 38.10 -21.50 2.38
N ALA A 598 37.61 -20.29 2.07
CA ALA A 598 38.41 -19.22 1.47
C ALA A 598 38.43 -17.99 2.39
N ASN A 599 39.63 -17.53 2.74
CA ASN A 599 39.92 -16.47 3.73
C ASN A 599 40.66 -15.29 3.10
#